data_AF-A0A7S1RR94-F1
#
_entry.id   AF-A0A7S1RR94-F1
#
_cell.length_a   1.000
_cell.length_b   1.000
_cell.length_c   1.000
_cell.angle_alpha   90.00
_cell.angle_beta   90.00
_cell.angle_gamma   90.00
#
_symmetry.space_group_name_H-M   'P 1'
#
loop_
_entity.id
_entity.type
_entity.pdbx_description
1 polymer ?
#
loop_
_entity_poly.entity_id
_entity_poly.type
_entity_poly.pdbx_seq_one_letter_code
_entity_poly.pdbx_strand_id
1 'polypeptide(L)'
;HGFLHRLDVPSSGLLLHASSYRALMAMRWEQDTHRVDREYLALVHGRLEAPAGVRVFDGRLTLREDGTCQVSSGASGRPARTLARPLALLEGGAAAGGALRAYTLLALSIVTGRKHQIRAHLSSAGHPVVSDRRYGAEHLAGDL
;
A
#
# COMPACT_ATOMS: atom_id res chain seq x y z
N HIS A 1 -4.80 -20.22 -19.27
CA HIS A 1 -5.60 -19.21 -18.52
C HIS A 1 -4.82 -18.87 -17.23
N GLY A 2 -5.00 -17.72 -16.57
CA GLY A 2 -3.97 -17.24 -15.62
C GLY A 2 -4.40 -16.11 -14.67
N PHE A 3 -3.46 -15.70 -13.82
CA PHE A 3 -3.66 -14.66 -12.82
C PHE A 3 -3.85 -13.28 -13.44
N LEU A 4 -4.80 -12.52 -12.89
CA LEU A 4 -5.14 -11.16 -13.32
C LEU A 4 -4.17 -10.12 -12.73
N HIS A 5 -3.76 -10.34 -11.49
CA HIS A 5 -2.85 -9.48 -10.76
C HIS A 5 -1.94 -10.31 -9.85
N ARG A 6 -1.03 -9.63 -9.16
CA ARG A 6 -0.09 -10.22 -8.21
C ARG A 6 -0.27 -9.62 -6.83
N LEU A 7 0.23 -10.32 -5.82
CA LEU A 7 0.51 -9.78 -4.49
C LEU A 7 2.02 -9.75 -4.29
N ASP A 8 2.48 -8.84 -3.44
CA ASP A 8 3.87 -8.87 -2.98
C ASP A 8 4.08 -10.10 -2.09
N VAL A 9 5.28 -10.69 -2.10
CA VAL A 9 5.60 -11.88 -1.29
C VAL A 9 5.22 -11.74 0.20
N PRO A 10 5.51 -10.61 0.90
CA PRO A 10 5.11 -10.45 2.29
C PRO A 10 3.63 -10.10 2.49
N SER A 11 2.82 -10.02 1.43
CA SER A 11 1.39 -9.69 1.51
C SER A 11 0.53 -10.94 1.35
N SER A 12 -0.52 -11.02 2.16
CA SER A 12 -1.60 -12.01 2.02
C SER A 12 -2.82 -11.38 1.36
N GLY A 13 -3.79 -12.21 0.97
CA GLY A 13 -5.10 -11.75 0.50
C GLY A 13 -5.59 -12.47 -0.74
N LEU A 14 -6.52 -11.82 -1.43
CA LEU A 14 -7.21 -12.36 -2.59
C LEU A 14 -6.32 -12.30 -3.84
N LEU A 15 -6.34 -13.36 -4.65
CA LEU A 15 -5.73 -13.41 -5.98
C LEU A 15 -6.79 -13.87 -6.98
N LEU A 16 -7.04 -13.06 -8.00
CA LEU A 16 -7.98 -13.43 -9.07
C LEU A 16 -7.30 -14.24 -10.17
N HIS A 17 -7.89 -15.40 -10.50
CA HIS A 17 -7.45 -16.28 -11.57
C HIS A 17 -8.59 -16.51 -12.56
N ALA A 18 -8.31 -16.27 -13.84
CA ALA A 18 -9.27 -16.56 -14.89
C ALA A 18 -9.12 -18.01 -15.36
N SER A 19 -10.22 -18.78 -15.40
CA SER A 19 -10.27 -20.20 -15.80
C SER A 19 -10.31 -20.43 -17.31
N SER A 20 -10.50 -19.37 -18.11
CA SER A 20 -10.46 -19.43 -19.57
C SER A 20 -9.74 -18.22 -20.16
N TYR A 21 -9.29 -18.33 -21.41
CA TYR A 21 -8.69 -17.20 -22.11
C TYR A 21 -9.68 -16.05 -22.31
N ARG A 22 -10.93 -16.38 -22.67
CA ARG A 22 -12.02 -15.39 -22.80
C ARG A 22 -12.25 -14.62 -21.51
N ALA A 23 -12.32 -15.32 -20.37
CA ALA A 23 -12.44 -14.69 -19.06
C ALA A 23 -11.23 -13.81 -18.73
N LEU A 24 -10.01 -14.25 -19.05
CA LEU A 24 -8.80 -13.46 -18.83
C LEU A 24 -8.82 -12.15 -19.61
N MET A 25 -9.26 -12.16 -20.87
CA MET A 25 -9.35 -10.95 -21.69
C MET A 25 -10.42 -9.99 -21.17
N ALA A 26 -11.60 -10.50 -20.80
CA ALA A 26 -12.68 -9.69 -20.23
C ALA A 26 -12.26 -9.04 -18.90
N MET A 27 -11.70 -9.83 -17.97
CA MET A 27 -11.26 -9.33 -16.66
C MET A 27 -10.09 -8.34 -16.78
N ARG A 28 -9.17 -8.51 -17.74
CA ARG A 28 -8.11 -7.53 -18.01
C ARG A 28 -8.69 -6.20 -18.44
N TRP A 29 -9.66 -6.21 -19.35
CA TRP A 29 -10.35 -5.00 -19.77
C TRP A 29 -11.05 -4.31 -18.59
N GLU A 30 -11.74 -5.07 -17.72
CA GLU A 30 -12.34 -4.51 -16.50
C GLU A 30 -11.30 -3.92 -15.54
N GLN A 31 -10.16 -4.59 -15.36
CA GLN A 31 -9.07 -4.08 -14.52
C GLN A 31 -8.45 -2.79 -15.11
N ASP A 32 -8.20 -2.76 -16.41
CA ASP A 32 -7.60 -1.61 -17.11
C ASP A 32 -8.56 -0.42 -17.19
N THR A 33 -9.87 -0.68 -17.15
CA THR A 33 -10.94 0.35 -17.08
C THR A 33 -11.38 0.67 -15.65
N HIS A 34 -10.64 0.21 -14.63
CA HIS A 34 -10.89 0.47 -13.22
C HIS A 34 -12.27 0.03 -12.72
N ARG A 35 -12.83 -1.05 -13.29
CA ARG A 35 -14.11 -1.66 -12.85
C ARG A 35 -13.93 -2.75 -11.79
N VAL A 36 -12.68 -3.13 -11.51
CA VAL A 36 -12.33 -4.09 -10.46
C VAL A 36 -11.83 -3.33 -9.25
N ASP A 37 -12.64 -3.31 -8.19
CA ASP A 37 -12.26 -2.78 -6.89
C ASP A 37 -11.29 -3.73 -6.19
N ARG A 38 -10.25 -3.16 -5.58
CA ARG A 38 -9.24 -3.89 -4.83
C ARG A 38 -9.00 -3.19 -3.51
N GLU A 39 -9.37 -3.87 -2.44
CA GLU A 39 -9.27 -3.37 -1.08
C GLU A 39 -8.28 -4.17 -0.25
N TYR A 40 -7.59 -3.49 0.66
CA TYR A 40 -6.56 -4.04 1.52
C TYR A 40 -6.70 -3.49 2.93
N LEU A 41 -6.25 -4.27 3.90
CA LEU A 41 -6.00 -3.79 5.25
C LEU A 41 -4.49 -3.69 5.47
N ALA A 42 -4.05 -2.61 6.12
CA ALA A 42 -2.66 -2.48 6.54
C ALA A 42 -2.58 -1.81 7.91
N LEU A 43 -1.70 -2.34 8.75
CA LEU A 43 -1.26 -1.66 9.96
C LEU A 43 -0.03 -0.80 9.62
N VAL A 44 -0.07 0.48 9.96
CA VAL A 44 1.02 1.43 9.68
C VAL A 44 1.53 2.10 10.95
N HIS A 45 2.77 2.56 10.90
CA HIS A 45 3.35 3.36 11.97
C HIS A 45 2.77 4.78 12.03
N GLY A 46 2.70 5.30 13.26
CA GLY A 46 2.27 6.67 13.55
C GLY A 46 0.76 6.82 13.64
N ARG A 47 0.38 8.04 14.03
CA ARG A 47 -1.02 8.47 14.13
C ARG A 47 -1.42 9.10 12.81
N LEU A 48 -2.22 8.39 12.02
CA LEU A 48 -2.99 9.03 10.97
C LEU A 48 -4.27 9.54 11.62
N GLU A 49 -4.28 10.82 11.98
CA GLU A 49 -5.41 11.47 12.64
C GLU A 49 -6.71 11.14 11.91
N ALA A 50 -7.61 10.47 12.63
CA ALA A 50 -9.02 10.41 12.28
C ALA A 50 -9.64 11.71 12.84
N PRO A 51 -10.27 12.51 11.96
CA PRO A 51 -11.70 12.29 11.76
C PRO A 51 -12.18 12.41 10.29
N ALA A 52 -13.20 11.61 9.97
CA ALA A 52 -14.17 11.73 8.86
C ALA A 52 -13.73 11.67 7.37
N GLY A 53 -12.45 11.53 7.01
CA GLY A 53 -12.01 11.62 5.61
C GLY A 53 -11.32 10.39 5.01
N VAL A 54 -11.58 10.14 3.73
CA VAL A 54 -10.70 9.31 2.89
C VAL A 54 -9.48 10.16 2.51
N ARG A 55 -8.28 9.73 2.91
CA ARG A 55 -7.02 10.32 2.48
C ARG A 55 -6.66 9.78 1.10
N VAL A 56 -6.22 10.66 0.21
CA VAL A 56 -5.82 10.29 -1.15
C VAL A 56 -4.31 10.44 -1.27
N PHE A 57 -3.64 9.32 -1.52
CA PHE A 57 -2.24 9.29 -1.91
C PHE A 57 -2.17 9.21 -3.43
N ASP A 58 -1.81 10.33 -4.05
CA ASP A 58 -1.65 10.47 -5.50
C ASP A 58 -0.19 10.79 -5.82
N GLY A 59 0.26 10.38 -6.99
CA GLY A 59 1.63 10.58 -7.43
C GLY A 59 2.05 9.61 -8.52
N ARG A 60 3.32 9.71 -8.91
CA ARG A 60 3.91 8.78 -9.87
C ARG A 60 4.92 7.91 -9.16
N LEU A 61 4.95 6.62 -9.51
CA LEU A 61 5.90 5.66 -8.97
C LEU A 61 6.97 5.30 -9.98
N THR A 62 8.22 5.41 -9.56
CA THR A 62 9.41 4.98 -10.32
C THR A 62 10.00 3.74 -9.66
N LEU A 63 10.36 2.75 -10.48
CA LEU A 63 11.08 1.55 -10.04
C LEU A 63 12.57 1.90 -9.88
N ARG A 64 13.12 1.62 -8.70
CA ARG A 64 14.54 1.73 -8.39
C ARG A 64 15.31 0.47 -8.81
N GLU A 65 16.63 0.58 -8.87
CA GLU A 65 17.55 -0.52 -9.20
C GLU A 65 17.46 -1.69 -8.20
N ASP A 66 17.23 -1.41 -6.91
CA ASP A 66 17.03 -2.41 -5.85
C ASP A 66 15.66 -3.13 -5.92
N GLY A 67 14.84 -2.78 -6.92
CA GLY A 67 13.53 -3.32 -7.16
C GLY A 67 12.43 -2.75 -6.26
N THR A 68 12.69 -1.74 -5.44
CA THR A 68 11.68 -0.95 -4.72
C THR A 68 11.09 0.15 -5.61
N CYS A 69 10.00 0.76 -5.17
CA CYS A 69 9.35 1.87 -5.86
C CYS A 69 9.38 3.10 -4.98
N GLN A 70 9.64 4.26 -5.59
CA GLN A 70 9.58 5.55 -4.90
C GLN A 70 8.53 6.44 -5.52
N VAL A 71 7.93 7.31 -4.71
CA VAL A 71 7.16 8.45 -5.23
C VAL A 71 8.14 9.41 -5.91
N SER A 72 7.90 9.66 -7.20
CA SER A 72 8.74 10.51 -8.03
C SER A 72 8.60 11.99 -7.66
N SER A 73 9.71 12.72 -7.67
CA SER A 73 9.70 14.18 -7.82
C SER A 73 9.54 14.51 -9.32
N GLY A 74 8.43 15.16 -9.70
CA GLY A 74 8.17 15.59 -11.08
C GLY A 74 7.46 14.53 -11.96
N ALA A 75 7.67 14.62 -13.29
CA ALA A 75 6.87 13.89 -14.28
C ALA A 75 7.30 12.44 -14.53
N SER A 76 8.38 11.97 -13.91
CA SER A 76 8.92 10.61 -14.10
C SER A 76 8.05 9.54 -13.42
N GLY A 77 8.15 8.29 -13.88
CA GLY A 77 7.40 7.16 -13.31
C GLY A 77 6.00 6.99 -13.87
N ARG A 78 5.19 6.11 -13.26
CA ARG A 78 3.83 5.78 -13.71
C ARG A 78 2.78 6.29 -12.71
N PRO A 79 1.62 6.81 -13.16
CA PRO A 79 0.56 7.26 -12.26
C PRO A 79 0.14 6.15 -11.30
N ALA A 80 -0.04 6.53 -10.04
CA ALA A 80 -0.42 5.68 -8.95
C ALA A 80 -1.38 6.42 -8.01
N ARG A 81 -2.51 5.79 -7.68
CA ARG A 81 -3.50 6.37 -6.76
C ARG A 81 -4.02 5.34 -5.77
N THR A 82 -3.92 5.68 -4.49
CA THR A 82 -4.36 4.88 -3.34
C THR A 82 -5.25 5.73 -2.44
N LEU A 83 -6.41 5.22 -2.08
CA LEU A 83 -7.31 5.81 -1.10
C LEU A 83 -7.12 5.10 0.23
N ALA A 84 -7.10 5.85 1.34
CA ALA A 84 -6.90 5.31 2.68
C ALA A 84 -7.91 5.88 3.66
N ARG A 85 -8.58 5.00 4.40
CA ARG A 85 -9.52 5.36 5.47
C ARG A 85 -9.01 4.77 6.79
N PRO A 86 -8.66 5.60 7.78
CA PRO A 86 -8.38 5.14 9.13
C PRO A 86 -9.58 4.40 9.71
N LEU A 87 -9.34 3.20 10.25
CA LEU A 87 -10.34 2.37 10.90
C LEU A 87 -10.20 2.39 12.43
N ALA A 88 -8.96 2.31 12.90
CA ALA A 88 -8.67 2.29 14.33
C ALA A 88 -7.27 2.86 14.58
N LEU A 89 -7.13 3.50 15.73
CA LEU A 89 -5.85 3.88 16.30
C LEU A 89 -5.50 2.87 17.39
N LEU A 90 -4.25 2.40 17.37
CA LEU A 90 -3.73 1.39 18.29
C LEU A 90 -2.50 1.96 18.98
N GLU A 91 -2.42 1.77 20.28
CA GLU A 91 -1.25 2.14 21.07
C GLU A 91 -0.37 0.90 21.28
N GLY A 92 0.92 1.05 21.05
CA GLY A 92 1.92 0.04 21.27
C GLY A 92 2.60 0.16 22.62
N GLY A 93 3.55 -0.74 22.88
CA GLY A 93 4.44 -0.65 24.04
C GLY A 93 5.29 0.63 24.01
N ALA A 94 5.92 0.93 25.15
CA ALA A 94 6.85 2.04 25.25
C ALA A 94 8.03 1.85 24.28
N ALA A 95 8.33 2.86 23.48
CA ALA A 95 9.55 2.93 22.69
C ALA A 95 10.77 3.19 23.60
N ALA A 96 11.97 2.96 23.06
CA ALA A 96 13.20 3.44 23.68
C ALA A 96 13.12 4.97 23.83
N GLY A 97 12.99 5.45 25.08
CA GLY A 97 12.75 6.87 25.39
C GLY A 97 11.39 7.18 26.03
N GLY A 98 10.54 6.19 26.30
CA GLY A 98 9.33 6.34 27.11
C GLY A 98 8.09 6.89 26.38
N ALA A 99 8.21 7.29 25.11
CA ALA A 99 7.06 7.61 24.27
C ALA A 99 6.31 6.33 23.88
N LEU A 100 4.96 6.35 23.94
CA LEU A 100 4.15 5.25 23.44
C LEU A 100 4.22 5.19 21.92
N ARG A 101 4.46 4.00 21.36
CA ARG A 101 4.31 3.80 19.91
C ARG A 101 2.85 3.92 19.54
N ALA A 102 2.57 4.49 18.36
CA ALA A 102 1.23 4.55 17.82
C ALA A 102 1.19 3.87 16.46
N TYR A 103 0.08 3.20 16.19
CA TYR A 103 -0.19 2.55 14.93
C TYR A 103 -1.60 2.90 14.46
N THR A 104 -1.79 2.92 13.14
CA THR A 104 -3.12 3.12 12.56
C THR A 104 -3.48 1.92 11.69
N LEU A 105 -4.66 1.33 11.90
CA LEU A 105 -5.24 0.36 10.98
C LEU A 105 -5.95 1.11 9.85
N LEU A 106 -5.57 0.83 8.61
CA LEU A 106 -6.12 1.45 7.42
C LEU A 106 -6.92 0.46 6.57
N ALA A 107 -8.10 0.87 6.11
CA ALA A 107 -8.73 0.34 4.90
C ALA A 107 -8.18 1.10 3.70
N LEU A 108 -7.68 0.38 2.71
CA LEU A 108 -7.00 0.92 1.54
C LEU A 108 -7.68 0.43 0.27
N SER A 109 -7.96 1.33 -0.67
CA SER A 109 -8.47 0.98 -2.01
C SER A 109 -7.50 1.49 -3.07
N ILE A 110 -7.15 0.67 -4.06
CA ILE A 110 -6.22 1.08 -5.13
C ILE A 110 -6.93 1.24 -6.48
N VAL A 111 -6.78 2.43 -7.07
CA VAL A 111 -7.28 2.68 -8.43
C VAL A 111 -6.35 2.00 -9.44
N THR A 112 -5.05 2.17 -9.24
CA THR A 112 -3.98 1.59 -10.06
C THR A 112 -3.29 0.43 -9.33
N GLY A 113 -2.70 -0.52 -10.07
CA GLY A 113 -1.93 -1.63 -9.51
C GLY A 113 -0.44 -1.57 -9.81
N ARG A 114 0.30 -0.58 -9.28
CA ARG A 114 1.77 -0.51 -9.44
C ARG A 114 2.48 -1.40 -8.42
N LYS A 115 3.69 -1.86 -8.77
CA LYS A 115 4.54 -2.65 -7.87
C LYS A 115 4.77 -1.88 -6.56
N HIS A 116 4.59 -2.55 -5.42
CA HIS A 116 4.77 -2.00 -4.08
C HIS A 116 4.00 -0.68 -3.83
N GLN A 117 2.91 -0.39 -4.56
CA GLN A 117 2.27 0.94 -4.56
C GLN A 117 1.87 1.43 -3.18
N ILE A 118 1.12 0.61 -2.44
CA ILE A 118 0.66 0.94 -1.08
C ILE A 118 1.85 1.25 -0.17
N ARG A 119 2.86 0.38 -0.20
CA ARG A 119 4.06 0.47 0.66
C ARG A 119 4.85 1.74 0.37
N ALA A 120 5.06 2.07 -0.91
CA ALA A 120 5.77 3.28 -1.33
C ALA A 120 5.02 4.57 -0.96
N HIS A 121 3.70 4.63 -1.18
CA HIS A 121 2.88 5.80 -0.81
C HIS A 121 2.92 6.04 0.70
N LEU A 122 2.65 5.00 1.48
CA LEU A 122 2.57 5.09 2.93
C LEU A 122 3.92 5.45 3.57
N SER A 123 5.01 4.84 3.09
CA SER A 123 6.38 5.20 3.51
C SER A 123 6.74 6.64 3.15
N SER A 124 6.44 7.09 1.93
CA SER A 124 6.70 8.48 1.52
C SER A 124 5.92 9.52 2.33
N ALA A 125 4.78 9.11 2.90
CA ALA A 125 3.95 9.95 3.76
C ALA A 125 4.35 9.88 5.25
N GLY A 126 5.44 9.17 5.60
CA GLY A 126 5.90 9.02 6.98
C GLY A 126 5.13 7.97 7.79
N HIS A 127 4.34 7.12 7.14
CA HIS A 127 3.52 6.09 7.79
C HIS A 127 3.79 4.70 7.19
N PRO A 128 5.03 4.17 7.24
CA PRO A 128 5.34 2.89 6.62
C PRO A 128 4.50 1.75 7.20
N VAL A 129 4.28 0.71 6.39
CA VAL A 129 3.61 -0.52 6.82
C VAL A 129 4.46 -1.20 7.89
N VAL A 130 3.82 -1.65 8.98
CA VAL A 130 4.50 -2.34 10.07
C VAL A 130 5.23 -3.59 9.55
N SER A 131 6.43 -3.84 10.06
CA SER A 131 7.32 -4.94 9.64
C SER A 131 7.81 -4.89 8.18
N ASP A 132 7.61 -3.77 7.48
CA ASP A 132 8.13 -3.59 6.13
C ASP A 132 9.63 -3.26 6.12
N ARG A 133 10.46 -4.29 5.96
CA ARG A 133 11.92 -4.14 5.93
C ARG A 133 12.47 -3.28 4.79
N ARG A 134 11.73 -3.11 3.70
CA ARG A 134 12.21 -2.34 2.54
C ARG A 134 11.83 -0.87 2.61
N TYR A 135 10.71 -0.56 3.24
CA TYR A 135 10.15 0.80 3.26
C TYR A 135 10.03 1.41 4.66
N GLY A 136 10.26 0.63 5.72
CA GLY A 136 10.13 1.05 7.12
C GLY A 136 11.42 0.90 7.93
N ALA A 137 12.59 0.90 7.28
CA ALA A 137 13.88 0.66 7.94
C ALA A 137 14.15 1.59 9.15
N GLU A 138 13.78 2.86 9.04
CA GLU A 138 13.92 3.85 10.13
C GLU A 138 13.02 3.53 11.34
N HIS A 139 11.87 2.90 11.11
CA HIS A 139 10.92 2.54 12.17
C HIS A 139 11.24 1.18 12.81
N LEU A 140 11.95 0.30 12.09
CA LEU A 140 12.39 -1.01 12.60
C LEU A 140 13.45 -0.90 13.69
N ALA A 141 14.34 0.11 13.61
CA ALA A 141 15.33 0.37 14.66
C ALA A 141 14.67 0.79 15.99
N GLY A 142 13.46 1.35 15.91
CA GLY A 142 12.67 1.69 17.08
C GLY A 142 11.80 0.54 17.58
N ASP A 143 11.67 -0.57 16.83
CA ASP A 143 10.73 -1.67 17.06
C ASP A 143 11.33 -2.94 17.69
N LEU A 144 12.62 -3.18 17.43
CA LEU A 144 13.46 -4.26 18.00
C LEU A 144 14.08 -3.85 19.35
#